data_AF-A0A7V6LM27-F1
#
_entry.id   AF-A0A7V6LM27-F1
#
_cell.length_a   1.000
_cell.length_b   1.000
_cell.length_c   1.000
_cell.angle_alpha   90.00
_cell.angle_beta   90.00
_cell.angle_gamma   90.00
#
_symmetry.space_group_name_H-M   'P 1'
#
loop_
_entity.id
_entity.type
_entity.pdbx_description
1 polymer ?
#
loop_
_entity_poly.entity_id
_entity_poly.type
_entity_poly.pdbx_seq_one_letter_code
_entity_poly.pdbx_strand_id
1 'polypeptide(L)'
;MTKKSNVGLILGIIGGVLLIPGIFCTACIGAAADIGSGGSGDGGAIVGYLIGIIGVVLSFVGAGLSKSIGLIGGSLLIGAAVFAFIGLIMSLFTSIFHWAALILLIIGAVYAFKNK
;
A
#
# COMPACT_ATOMS: atom_id res chain seq x y z
N MET A 1 -10.66 -5.25 31.42
CA MET A 1 -9.93 -5.88 30.30
C MET A 1 -10.48 -5.36 28.98
N THR A 2 -9.92 -4.30 28.41
CA THR A 2 -10.31 -3.81 27.09
C THR A 2 -9.77 -4.78 26.02
N LYS A 3 -10.66 -5.45 25.28
CA LYS A 3 -10.25 -6.32 24.17
C LYS A 3 -9.44 -5.48 23.17
N LYS A 4 -8.15 -5.79 23.00
CA LYS A 4 -7.31 -5.15 21.98
C LYS A 4 -7.94 -5.44 20.61
N SER A 5 -8.42 -4.41 19.94
CA SER A 5 -9.18 -4.55 18.70
C SER A 5 -8.25 -4.99 17.56
N ASN A 6 -8.58 -6.11 16.91
CA ASN A 6 -7.81 -6.65 15.77
C ASN A 6 -8.08 -5.90 14.45
N VAL A 7 -8.84 -4.80 14.49
CA VAL A 7 -9.31 -4.08 13.30
C VAL A 7 -8.14 -3.53 12.47
N GLY A 8 -7.11 -2.95 13.09
CA GLY A 8 -5.93 -2.46 12.36
C GLY A 8 -5.13 -3.58 11.67
N LEU A 9 -5.08 -4.77 12.28
CA LEU A 9 -4.43 -5.94 11.69
C LEU A 9 -5.21 -6.45 10.47
N ILE A 10 -6.53 -6.58 10.59
CA ILE A 10 -7.38 -7.08 9.51
C ILE A 10 -7.37 -6.09 8.33
N LEU A 11 -7.54 -4.80 8.59
CA LEU A 11 -7.53 -3.76 7.58
C LEU A 11 -6.18 -3.63 6.87
N GLY A 12 -5.08 -3.76 7.61
CA GLY A 12 -3.73 -3.73 7.02
C GLY A 12 -3.43 -4.97 6.15
N ILE A 13 -3.92 -6.15 6.52
CA ILE A 13 -3.80 -7.36 5.69
C ILE A 13 -4.64 -7.22 4.41
N ILE A 14 -5.90 -6.81 4.54
CA ILE A 14 -6.79 -6.64 3.38
C ILE A 14 -6.24 -5.55 2.44
N GLY A 15 -5.79 -4.42 2.99
CA GLY A 15 -5.13 -3.36 2.23
C GLY A 15 -3.88 -3.87 1.49
N GLY A 16 -3.06 -4.69 2.16
CA GLY A 16 -1.88 -5.31 1.55
C GLY A 16 -2.21 -6.27 0.41
N VAL A 17 -3.25 -7.10 0.58
CA VAL A 17 -3.71 -8.02 -0.48
C VAL A 17 -4.25 -7.25 -1.69
N LEU A 18 -4.99 -6.16 -1.45
CA LEU A 18 -5.53 -5.32 -2.53
C LEU A 18 -4.45 -4.54 -3.29
N LEU A 19 -3.27 -4.34 -2.69
CA LEU A 19 -2.12 -3.77 -3.39
C LEU A 19 -1.50 -4.75 -4.40
N ILE A 20 -1.63 -6.07 -4.21
CA ILE A 20 -0.99 -7.09 -5.07
C ILE A 20 -1.41 -6.97 -6.54
N PRO A 21 -2.71 -6.92 -6.90
CA PRO A 21 -3.13 -6.64 -8.28
C PRO A 21 -2.64 -5.28 -8.78
N GLY A 22 -2.53 -4.30 -7.88
CA GLY A 22 -2.01 -2.96 -8.16
C GLY A 22 -0.56 -2.98 -8.64
N ILE A 23 0.30 -3.86 -8.08
CA ILE A 23 1.70 -4.04 -8.51
C ILE A 23 1.79 -4.46 -9.97
N PHE A 24 0.94 -5.41 -10.38
CA PHE A 24 0.90 -5.85 -11.78
C PHE A 24 0.40 -4.72 -12.69
N CYS A 25 -0.56 -3.92 -12.24
CA CYS A 25 -1.10 -2.82 -13.02
C CYS A 25 -0.09 -1.66 -13.18
N THR A 26 0.65 -1.30 -12.13
CA THR A 26 1.70 -0.26 -12.20
C THR A 26 2.92 -0.73 -12.98
N ALA A 27 3.29 -2.01 -12.93
CA ALA A 27 4.34 -2.57 -13.77
C ALA A 27 3.96 -2.54 -15.27
N CYS A 28 2.69 -2.84 -15.60
CA CYS A 28 2.20 -2.76 -16.98
C CYS A 28 2.16 -1.32 -17.51
N ILE A 29 1.73 -0.36 -16.69
CA ILE A 29 1.68 1.06 -17.09
C ILE A 29 3.08 1.67 -17.14
N GLY A 30 3.99 1.28 -16.23
CA GLY A 30 5.40 1.67 -16.29
C GLY A 30 6.08 1.19 -17.57
N ALA A 31 5.81 -0.04 -17.99
CA ALA A 31 6.28 -0.56 -19.28
C ALA A 31 5.64 0.17 -20.48
N ALA A 32 4.35 0.54 -20.40
CA ALA A 32 3.66 1.27 -21.46
C ALA A 32 4.10 2.74 -21.58
N ALA A 33 4.42 3.41 -20.46
CA ALA A 33 4.96 4.76 -20.44
C ALA A 33 6.40 4.82 -20.99
N ASP A 34 7.16 3.73 -20.88
CA ASP A 34 8.51 3.61 -21.42
C ASP A 34 8.54 3.54 -22.96
N ILE A 35 7.49 2.98 -23.59
CA ILE A 35 7.33 2.92 -25.06
C ILE A 35 7.30 4.34 -25.68
N GLY A 36 6.92 5.36 -24.93
CA GLY A 36 6.88 6.75 -25.40
C GLY A 36 8.19 7.54 -25.22
N SER A 37 9.15 7.07 -24.42
CA SER A 37 10.31 7.88 -24.02
C SER A 37 11.63 7.51 -24.72
N GLY A 38 11.67 6.39 -25.46
CA GLY A 38 12.89 5.94 -26.16
C GLY A 38 14.05 5.59 -25.23
N GLY A 39 13.83 5.57 -23.92
CA GLY A 39 14.76 5.10 -22.90
C GLY A 39 14.78 3.57 -22.84
N SER A 40 15.87 3.02 -22.32
CA SER A 40 16.02 1.58 -22.10
C SER A 40 14.91 1.06 -21.16
N GLY A 41 13.95 0.35 -21.76
CA GLY A 41 12.61 -0.03 -21.25
C GLY A 41 12.49 -0.79 -19.93
N ASP A 42 13.59 -1.10 -19.26
CA ASP A 42 13.59 -1.89 -18.03
C ASP A 42 13.47 -1.04 -16.77
N GLY A 43 13.84 0.25 -16.82
CA GLY A 43 13.92 1.10 -15.63
C GLY A 43 12.55 1.43 -15.01
N GLY A 44 11.59 1.88 -15.83
CA GLY A 44 10.27 2.31 -15.34
C GLY A 44 9.42 1.17 -14.75
N ALA A 45 9.45 0.00 -15.40
CA ALA A 45 8.74 -1.19 -14.93
C ALA A 45 9.28 -1.71 -13.59
N ILE A 46 10.60 -1.72 -13.42
CA ILE A 46 11.26 -2.18 -12.18
C ILE A 46 10.95 -1.22 -11.02
N VAL A 47 10.96 0.10 -11.26
CA VAL A 47 10.66 1.10 -10.22
C VAL A 47 9.20 0.97 -9.74
N GLY A 48 8.24 0.81 -10.66
CA GLY A 48 6.83 0.61 -10.30
C GLY A 48 6.60 -0.68 -9.50
N TYR A 49 7.28 -1.76 -9.87
CA TYR A 49 7.23 -3.04 -9.16
C TYR A 49 7.82 -2.96 -7.73
N LEU A 50 8.99 -2.31 -7.58
CA LEU A 50 9.64 -2.13 -6.28
C LEU A 50 8.77 -1.30 -5.32
N ILE A 51 8.20 -0.18 -5.80
CA ILE A 51 7.28 0.67 -5.02
C ILE A 51 6.07 -0.15 -4.54
N GLY A 52 5.51 -0.99 -5.41
CA GLY A 52 4.39 -1.87 -5.07
C GLY A 52 4.73 -2.89 -3.98
N ILE A 53 5.87 -3.59 -4.12
CA ILE A 53 6.33 -4.55 -3.12
C ILE A 53 6.59 -3.89 -1.78
N ILE A 54 7.27 -2.73 -1.77
CA ILE A 54 7.56 -1.99 -0.54
C ILE A 54 6.24 -1.63 0.15
N GLY A 55 5.24 -1.14 -0.59
CA GLY A 55 3.90 -0.88 -0.06
C GLY A 55 3.24 -2.10 0.58
N VAL A 56 3.29 -3.26 -0.08
CA VAL A 56 2.74 -4.52 0.45
C VAL A 56 3.46 -4.95 1.73
N VAL A 57 4.79 -4.93 1.74
CA VAL A 57 5.60 -5.31 2.91
C VAL A 57 5.31 -4.37 4.08
N LEU A 58 5.28 -3.06 3.86
CA LEU A 58 4.91 -2.10 4.92
C LEU A 58 3.49 -2.34 5.43
N SER A 59 2.57 -2.75 4.56
CA SER A 59 1.20 -3.06 4.94
C SER A 59 1.12 -4.28 5.87
N PHE A 60 1.83 -5.37 5.55
CA PHE A 60 1.87 -6.57 6.40
C PHE A 60 2.62 -6.34 7.71
N VAL A 61 3.77 -5.65 7.66
CA VAL A 61 4.56 -5.32 8.86
C VAL A 61 3.77 -4.35 9.75
N GLY A 62 3.15 -3.32 9.17
CA GLY A 62 2.28 -2.38 9.87
C GLY A 62 1.05 -3.05 10.50
N ALA A 63 0.42 -4.01 9.80
CA ALA A 63 -0.67 -4.82 10.33
C ALA A 63 -0.25 -5.67 11.54
N GLY A 64 0.90 -6.34 11.44
CA GLY A 64 1.46 -7.15 12.52
C GLY A 64 1.82 -6.33 13.76
N LEU A 65 2.46 -5.18 13.55
CA LEU A 65 2.87 -4.28 14.64
C LEU A 65 1.72 -3.48 15.25
N SER A 66 0.62 -3.26 14.52
CA SER A 66 -0.56 -2.55 15.05
C SER A 66 -1.18 -3.24 16.26
N LYS A 67 -0.95 -4.54 16.45
CA LYS A 67 -1.38 -5.30 17.62
C LYS A 67 -0.44 -5.12 18.83
N SER A 68 0.85 -4.89 18.63
CA SER A 68 1.83 -4.76 19.72
C SER A 68 2.00 -3.30 20.13
N ILE A 69 2.30 -2.42 19.17
CA ILE A 69 2.62 -0.99 19.36
C ILE A 69 1.83 -0.18 18.33
N GLY A 70 0.64 0.30 18.72
CA GLY A 70 -0.27 1.02 17.82
C GLY A 70 0.35 2.27 17.17
N LEU A 71 1.33 2.91 17.84
CA LEU A 71 2.08 4.05 17.29
C LEU A 71 2.91 3.67 16.06
N ILE A 72 3.70 2.60 16.16
CA ILE A 72 4.61 2.16 15.09
C ILE A 72 3.82 1.48 13.98
N GLY A 73 2.84 0.64 14.33
CA GLY A 73 1.94 0.01 13.37
C GLY A 73 1.16 1.02 12.54
N GLY A 74 0.62 2.07 13.18
CA GLY A 74 -0.07 3.16 12.50
C GLY A 74 0.82 3.96 11.55
N SER A 75 2.06 4.29 11.94
CA SER A 75 2.99 5.00 11.05
C SER A 75 3.41 4.16 9.84
N LEU A 76 3.58 2.85 10.01
CA LEU A 76 3.87 1.92 8.91
C LEU A 76 2.68 1.80 7.94
N LEU A 77 1.45 1.77 8.45
CA LEU A 77 0.24 1.77 7.63
C LEU A 77 0.05 3.08 6.86
N ILE A 78 0.39 4.24 7.46
CA ILE A 78 0.45 5.50 6.72
C ILE A 78 1.51 5.42 5.62
N GLY A 79 2.69 4.88 5.91
CA GLY A 79 3.73 4.64 4.90
C GLY A 79 3.20 3.80 3.74
N ALA A 80 2.55 2.67 4.02
CA ALA A 80 1.89 1.84 3.02
C ALA A 80 0.82 2.61 2.21
N ALA A 81 0.04 3.48 2.87
CA ALA A 81 -0.95 4.32 2.20
C ALA A 81 -0.33 5.34 1.24
N VAL A 82 0.86 5.88 1.57
CA VAL A 82 1.61 6.76 0.66
C VAL A 82 2.05 5.99 -0.59
N PHE A 83 2.55 4.75 -0.44
CA PHE A 83 2.89 3.90 -1.58
C PHE A 83 1.65 3.54 -2.42
N ALA A 84 0.51 3.26 -1.77
CA ALA A 84 -0.77 3.07 -2.45
C ALA A 84 -1.19 4.30 -3.26
N PHE A 85 -1.00 5.50 -2.71
CA PHE A 85 -1.30 6.77 -3.38
C PHE A 85 -0.39 7.03 -4.58
N ILE A 86 0.90 6.73 -4.47
CA ILE A 86 1.85 6.83 -5.59
C ILE A 86 1.42 5.88 -6.73
N GLY A 87 1.06 4.64 -6.41
CA GLY A 87 0.51 3.70 -7.40
C GLY A 87 -0.79 4.20 -8.05
N LEU A 88 -1.62 4.90 -7.28
CA LEU A 88 -2.85 5.53 -7.75
C LEU A 88 -2.57 6.64 -8.77
N ILE A 89 -1.59 7.51 -8.50
CA ILE A 89 -1.12 8.55 -9.42
C ILE A 89 -0.58 7.93 -10.71
N MET A 90 0.26 6.90 -10.60
CA MET A 90 0.84 6.19 -11.75
C MET A 90 -0.25 5.52 -12.61
N SER A 91 -1.36 5.10 -12.00
CA SER A 91 -2.52 4.55 -12.70
C SER A 91 -3.50 5.61 -13.24
N LEU A 92 -3.17 6.91 -13.17
CA LEU A 92 -4.06 8.02 -13.49
C LEU A 92 -5.44 7.91 -12.83
N PHE A 93 -5.48 7.48 -11.56
CA PHE A 93 -6.72 7.33 -10.78
C PHE A 93 -7.72 6.28 -11.31
N THR A 94 -7.34 5.45 -12.26
CA THR A 94 -8.24 4.44 -12.87
C THR A 94 -8.37 3.17 -12.03
N SER A 95 -7.40 2.89 -11.15
CA SER A 95 -7.37 1.64 -10.40
C SER A 95 -8.21 1.69 -9.11
N ILE A 96 -9.36 1.01 -9.12
CA ILE A 96 -10.22 0.86 -7.94
C ILE A 96 -9.51 0.13 -6.78
N PHE A 97 -8.56 -0.76 -7.09
CA PHE A 97 -7.78 -1.50 -6.09
C PHE A 97 -6.87 -0.58 -5.25
N HIS A 98 -6.23 0.40 -5.88
CA HIS A 98 -5.40 1.40 -5.18
C HIS A 98 -6.26 2.32 -4.30
N TRP A 99 -7.45 2.71 -4.78
CA TRP A 99 -8.43 3.45 -3.98
C TRP A 99 -8.87 2.66 -2.74
N ALA A 100 -9.28 1.41 -2.93
CA ALA A 100 -9.71 0.55 -1.84
C ALA A 100 -8.57 0.30 -0.83
N ALA A 101 -7.36 0.00 -1.30
CA ALA A 101 -6.19 -0.16 -0.44
C ALA A 101 -5.90 1.12 0.36
N LEU A 102 -5.86 2.28 -0.30
CA LEU A 102 -5.60 3.57 0.35
C LEU A 102 -6.61 3.86 1.48
N ILE A 103 -7.90 3.69 1.20
CA ILE A 103 -8.96 3.93 2.19
C ILE A 103 -8.81 2.96 3.37
N LEU A 104 -8.62 1.67 3.12
CA LEU A 104 -8.49 0.67 4.19
C LEU A 104 -7.23 0.86 5.03
N LEU A 105 -6.11 1.28 4.42
CA LEU A 105 -4.86 1.57 5.13
C LEU A 105 -4.97 2.80 6.01
N ILE A 106 -5.63 3.86 5.54
CA ILE A 106 -5.89 5.06 6.35
C ILE A 106 -6.79 4.72 7.54
N ILE A 107 -7.88 4.00 7.31
CA ILE A 107 -8.78 3.58 8.40
C ILE A 107 -8.00 2.68 9.38
N GLY A 108 -7.25 1.71 8.88
CA GLY A 108 -6.39 0.85 9.68
C GLY A 108 -5.40 1.63 10.55
N ALA A 109 -4.75 2.65 10.00
CA ALA A 109 -3.83 3.53 10.72
C ALA A 109 -4.53 4.35 11.81
N VAL A 110 -5.68 4.93 11.53
CA VAL A 110 -6.48 5.69 12.52
C VAL A 110 -6.87 4.79 13.69
N TYR A 111 -7.34 3.57 13.42
CA TYR A 111 -7.64 2.60 14.48
C TYR A 111 -6.38 2.14 15.24
N ALA A 112 -5.24 2.00 14.57
CA ALA A 112 -3.98 1.68 15.23
C ALA A 112 -3.54 2.79 16.20
N PHE A 113 -3.71 4.07 15.84
CA PHE A 113 -3.43 5.19 16.74
C PHE A 113 -4.43 5.32 17.89
N LYS A 114 -5.70 4.98 17.65
CA LYS A 114 -6.76 5.03 18.67
C LYS A 114 -6.62 3.91 19.72
N ASN A 115 -5.96 2.80 19.37
CA ASN A 115 -5.66 1.69 20.28
C ASN A 115 -4.33 1.85 21.03
N LYS A 116 -3.75 3.06 21.10
CA LYS A 116 -2.60 3.37 21.96
C LYS A 116 -2.96 3.29 23.44
#